data_AF-A0A6I3M4M4-F1
#
_entry.id   AF-A0A6I3M4M4-F1
#
_cell.length_a   1.000
_cell.length_b   1.000
_cell.length_c   1.000
_cell.angle_alpha   90.00
_cell.angle_beta   90.00
_cell.angle_gamma   90.00
#
_symmetry.space_group_name_H-M   'P 1'
#
loop_
_entity.id
_entity.type
_entity.pdbx_description
1 polymer ?
#
loop_
_entity_poly.entity_id
_entity_poly.type
_entity_poly.pdbx_seq_one_letter_code
_entity_poly.pdbx_strand_id
1 'polypeptide(L)'
;MDPNHRRRRRLGSAGPILAAAAIAALAGCAPGGPVAPATSEPPAATTASPTPTASEMPPASDEPIAADADRPLEPIDAYALCRAQTYAYYPGDFALVEYAPFADATVLLRDDGFWFVYIEVDDGNRTPDLVDSGASNCIVGGTIGEPQWELFGVVTRGQDVIDDYNAPLATP
;
A
#
# COMPACT_ATOMS: atom_id res chain seq x y z
N MET A 1 -61.46 1.05 -4.39
CA MET A 1 -61.79 -0.40 -4.37
C MET A 1 -60.58 -1.13 -4.90
N ASP A 2 -59.98 -1.99 -4.09
CA ASP A 2 -58.96 -2.97 -4.46
C ASP A 2 -59.42 -4.29 -3.84
N PRO A 3 -59.42 -5.41 -4.58
CA PRO A 3 -58.70 -6.55 -4.02
C PRO A 3 -58.05 -7.46 -5.08
N ASN A 4 -56.73 -7.60 -5.05
CA ASN A 4 -56.08 -8.86 -5.44
C ASN A 4 -55.00 -9.35 -4.46
N HIS A 5 -55.48 -9.80 -3.30
CA HIS A 5 -54.72 -10.57 -2.30
C HIS A 5 -55.17 -12.05 -2.30
N ARG A 6 -54.27 -12.99 -2.66
CA ARG A 6 -54.36 -14.47 -2.47
C ARG A 6 -53.13 -15.11 -3.18
N ARG A 7 -52.31 -16.03 -2.64
CA ARG A 7 -52.15 -16.78 -1.36
C ARG A 7 -50.62 -16.94 -1.16
N ARG A 8 -49.98 -16.74 -0.01
CA ARG A 8 -49.92 -17.53 1.27
C ARG A 8 -49.53 -19.03 1.19
N ARG A 9 -48.36 -19.33 1.79
CA ARG A 9 -47.84 -20.62 2.34
C ARG A 9 -47.34 -21.65 1.31
N ARG A 10 -46.30 -22.47 1.58
CA ARG A 10 -45.74 -23.02 2.84
C ARG A 10 -44.19 -22.94 2.79
N LEU A 11 -43.45 -22.59 3.84
CA LEU A 11 -43.04 -23.38 5.02
C LEU A 11 -42.62 -24.84 4.76
N GLY A 12 -41.31 -25.06 4.85
CA GLY A 12 -40.65 -26.34 5.13
C GLY A 12 -39.14 -26.19 4.97
N SER A 13 -38.25 -26.84 5.72
CA SER A 13 -38.34 -27.62 6.97
C SER A 13 -36.98 -28.28 7.17
N ALA A 14 -36.25 -27.96 8.26
CA ALA A 14 -35.07 -28.70 8.78
C ALA A 14 -33.87 -28.89 7.81
N GLY A 15 -32.61 -29.01 8.27
CA GLY A 15 -32.13 -29.25 9.62
C GLY A 15 -30.61 -28.93 9.76
N PRO A 16 -29.93 -29.40 10.83
CA PRO A 16 -28.75 -28.69 11.37
C PRO A 16 -27.44 -29.53 11.40
N ILE A 17 -26.49 -29.04 12.22
CA ILE A 17 -25.40 -29.73 12.95
C ILE A 17 -23.99 -29.76 12.28
N LEU A 18 -22.97 -29.67 13.16
CA LEU A 18 -21.51 -29.88 13.00
C LEU A 18 -20.73 -28.64 12.51
N ALA A 19 -19.97 -27.90 13.31
CA ALA A 19 -19.22 -28.16 14.56
C ALA A 19 -18.03 -29.13 14.43
N ALA A 20 -16.82 -28.58 14.21
CA ALA A 20 -15.55 -29.11 14.71
C ALA A 20 -14.46 -28.01 14.64
N ALA A 21 -13.64 -27.90 15.69
CA ALA A 21 -12.46 -27.04 15.70
C ALA A 21 -11.24 -27.80 15.13
N ALA A 22 -10.30 -27.06 14.52
CA ALA A 22 -8.95 -27.55 14.25
C ALA A 22 -7.95 -26.77 15.13
N ILE A 23 -7.06 -27.51 15.78
CA ILE A 23 -6.22 -27.02 16.89
C ILE A 23 -4.84 -26.59 16.36
N ALA A 24 -4.27 -25.55 16.98
CA ALA A 24 -2.94 -25.06 16.66
C ALA A 24 -1.83 -26.10 16.92
N ALA A 25 -0.82 -26.13 16.06
CA ALA A 25 0.39 -26.95 16.23
C ALA A 25 1.67 -26.12 15.97
N LEU A 26 2.00 -25.23 16.91
CA LEU A 26 3.33 -24.64 16.99
C LEU A 26 4.27 -25.61 17.72
N ALA A 27 4.99 -26.44 16.96
CA ALA A 27 5.99 -27.37 17.47
C ALA A 27 7.38 -26.99 16.94
N GLY A 28 8.27 -26.55 17.83
CA GLY A 28 9.62 -26.08 17.46
C GLY A 28 10.38 -25.54 18.67
N CYS A 29 10.72 -26.42 19.61
CA CYS A 29 11.40 -26.07 20.86
C CYS A 29 12.76 -26.79 20.97
N ALA A 30 13.85 -26.06 21.22
CA ALA A 30 15.11 -26.58 21.75
C ALA A 30 15.93 -25.44 22.42
N PRO A 31 16.79 -25.71 23.44
CA PRO A 31 17.00 -24.74 24.54
C PRO A 31 18.48 -24.38 24.89
N GLY A 32 18.64 -23.29 25.67
CA GLY A 32 19.70 -23.02 26.67
C GLY A 32 21.18 -23.03 26.20
N GLY A 33 21.92 -21.91 26.20
CA GLY A 33 22.41 -21.16 27.39
C GLY A 33 23.96 -21.24 27.45
N PRO A 34 24.70 -20.65 28.43
CA PRO A 34 24.31 -19.76 29.53
C PRO A 34 25.11 -18.41 29.55
N VAL A 35 25.10 -17.73 30.71
CA VAL A 35 25.57 -16.35 30.96
C VAL A 35 27.09 -16.24 31.25
N ALA A 36 27.64 -15.03 31.07
CA ALA A 36 29.05 -14.63 31.27
C ALA A 36 29.58 -14.75 32.72
N PRO A 37 30.89 -14.50 32.93
CA PRO A 37 31.26 -13.29 33.67
C PRO A 37 32.44 -12.50 33.06
N ALA A 38 32.65 -11.27 33.53
CA ALA A 38 33.71 -10.35 33.11
C ALA A 38 34.82 -10.21 34.17
N THR A 39 36.09 -10.04 33.76
CA THR A 39 37.10 -9.27 34.51
C THR A 39 38.39 -8.92 33.73
N SER A 40 38.85 -7.67 33.97
CA SER A 40 40.26 -7.25 34.11
C SER A 40 41.19 -7.03 32.89
N GLU A 41 42.15 -6.12 33.11
CA GLU A 41 42.96 -5.37 32.13
C GLU A 41 44.47 -5.84 32.13
N PRO A 42 45.49 -5.08 31.67
CA PRO A 42 46.59 -5.53 30.77
C PRO A 42 47.89 -5.89 31.58
N PRO A 43 49.16 -5.96 31.05
CA PRO A 43 49.76 -5.60 29.73
C PRO A 43 50.77 -6.68 29.19
N ALA A 44 51.78 -6.48 28.32
CA ALA A 44 52.38 -5.31 27.64
C ALA A 44 53.15 -5.71 26.34
N ALA A 45 53.36 -4.73 25.43
CA ALA A 45 54.39 -4.68 24.38
C ALA A 45 54.32 -5.76 23.25
N THR A 46 54.78 -5.59 22.01
CA THR A 46 55.68 -4.59 21.35
C THR A 46 55.32 -4.48 19.86
N THR A 47 55.86 -3.46 19.17
CA THR A 47 56.21 -3.42 17.72
C THR A 47 55.36 -2.45 16.90
N ALA A 48 55.99 -1.35 16.48
CA ALA A 48 55.47 -0.50 15.42
C ALA A 48 55.59 -1.20 14.05
N SER A 49 54.56 -1.06 13.22
CA SER A 49 54.58 -1.43 11.80
C SER A 49 53.89 -0.35 10.98
N PRO A 50 54.23 -0.20 9.69
CA PRO A 50 54.07 1.05 8.97
C PRO A 50 52.61 1.40 8.70
N THR A 51 52.32 2.70 8.78
CA THR A 51 51.06 3.31 8.36
C THR A 51 50.74 2.91 6.92
N PRO A 52 49.61 2.21 6.64
CA PRO A 52 49.09 2.17 5.29
C PRO A 52 48.63 3.59 4.94
N THR A 53 49.20 4.18 3.89
CA THR A 53 48.65 5.39 3.27
C THR A 53 47.17 5.16 3.02
N ALA A 54 46.31 5.95 3.66
CA ALA A 54 44.91 5.97 3.32
C ALA A 54 44.79 6.39 1.86
N SER A 55 44.44 5.45 0.98
CA SER A 55 43.94 5.81 -0.33
C SER A 55 42.72 6.68 -0.11
N GLU A 56 42.78 7.90 -0.64
CA GLU A 56 41.70 8.86 -0.61
C GLU A 56 40.47 8.24 -1.26
N MET A 57 39.55 7.71 -0.44
CA MET A 57 38.21 7.40 -0.90
C MET A 57 37.63 8.70 -1.45
N PRO A 58 37.01 8.71 -2.65
CA PRO A 58 36.23 9.85 -3.05
C PRO A 58 35.20 10.13 -1.95
N PRO A 59 34.90 11.40 -1.64
CA PRO A 59 33.95 11.71 -0.58
C PRO A 59 32.66 10.95 -0.84
N ALA A 60 32.17 10.23 0.17
CA ALA A 60 30.83 9.68 0.13
C ALA A 60 29.89 10.87 0.00
N SER A 61 29.29 11.04 -1.18
CA SER A 61 28.21 11.99 -1.39
C SER A 61 26.97 11.46 -0.66
N ASP A 62 26.92 11.72 0.65
CA ASP A 62 25.75 11.52 1.52
C ASP A 62 24.65 12.57 1.25
N GLU A 63 24.65 13.19 0.06
CA GLU A 63 23.46 13.85 -0.45
C GLU A 63 22.50 12.75 -0.91
N PRO A 64 21.31 12.61 -0.28
CA PRO A 64 20.30 11.73 -0.86
C PRO A 64 20.03 12.24 -2.27
N ILE A 65 20.13 11.35 -3.26
CA ILE A 65 19.73 11.64 -4.63
C ILE A 65 18.22 11.90 -4.56
N ALA A 66 17.86 13.17 -4.40
CA ALA A 66 16.50 13.62 -4.61
C ALA A 66 16.13 13.18 -6.02
N ALA A 67 15.06 12.40 -6.15
CA ALA A 67 14.52 12.06 -7.45
C ALA A 67 14.31 13.38 -8.21
N ASP A 68 15.04 13.54 -9.31
CA ASP A 68 15.18 14.83 -10.00
C ASP A 68 13.80 15.41 -10.26
N ALA A 69 13.50 16.57 -9.66
CA ALA A 69 12.14 17.09 -9.56
C ALA A 69 11.55 17.39 -10.94
N ASP A 70 12.41 17.66 -11.92
CA ASP A 70 12.06 17.98 -13.31
C ASP A 70 11.96 16.72 -14.20
N ARG A 71 12.17 15.51 -13.66
CA ARG A 71 12.05 14.27 -14.42
C ARG A 71 10.58 13.93 -14.73
N PRO A 72 10.28 13.34 -15.91
CA PRO A 72 8.95 12.79 -16.19
C PRO A 72 8.57 11.72 -15.16
N LEU A 73 7.28 11.64 -14.84
CA LEU A 73 6.75 10.61 -13.93
C LEU A 73 6.95 9.19 -14.48
N GLU A 74 7.51 8.32 -13.66
CA GLU A 74 7.45 6.86 -13.83
C GLU A 74 6.19 6.28 -13.15
N PRO A 75 5.77 5.03 -13.47
CA PRO A 75 4.61 4.41 -12.85
C PRO A 75 4.59 4.45 -11.31
N ILE A 76 5.76 4.27 -10.69
CA ILE A 76 5.89 4.28 -9.22
C ILE A 76 5.70 5.69 -8.63
N ASP A 77 6.10 6.74 -9.36
CA ASP A 77 5.89 8.13 -8.95
C ASP A 77 4.41 8.48 -9.04
N ALA A 78 3.74 8.11 -10.13
CA ALA A 78 2.31 8.32 -10.31
C ALA A 78 1.48 7.62 -9.21
N TYR A 79 1.83 6.38 -8.86
CA TYR A 79 1.26 5.66 -7.72
C TYR A 79 1.47 6.40 -6.39
N ALA A 80 2.71 6.82 -6.10
CA ALA A 80 3.04 7.50 -4.86
C ALA A 80 2.32 8.85 -4.73
N LEU A 81 2.27 9.62 -5.81
CA LEU A 81 1.53 10.87 -5.92
C LEU A 81 0.02 10.64 -5.71
N CYS A 82 -0.59 9.68 -6.40
CA CYS A 82 -2.01 9.41 -6.27
C CYS A 82 -2.39 9.00 -4.84
N ARG A 83 -1.58 8.14 -4.19
CA ARG A 83 -1.76 7.78 -2.79
C ARG A 83 -1.67 9.00 -1.88
N ALA A 84 -0.66 9.85 -2.05
CA ALA A 84 -0.49 11.07 -1.25
C ALA A 84 -1.65 12.06 -1.45
N GLN A 85 -2.09 12.26 -2.69
CA GLN A 85 -3.16 13.19 -3.07
C GLN A 85 -4.54 12.72 -2.56
N THR A 86 -4.80 11.42 -2.58
CA THR A 86 -6.10 10.85 -2.17
C THR A 86 -6.20 10.52 -0.68
N TYR A 87 -5.11 10.53 0.07
CA TYR A 87 -5.07 10.24 1.52
C TYR A 87 -6.04 11.09 2.35
N ALA A 88 -6.20 12.38 2.02
CA ALA A 88 -7.11 13.28 2.73
C ALA A 88 -8.61 12.97 2.53
N TYR A 89 -8.96 12.06 1.61
CA TYR A 89 -10.34 11.69 1.27
C TYR A 89 -10.88 10.50 2.08
N TYR A 90 -10.03 9.82 2.84
CA TYR A 90 -10.44 8.75 3.78
C TYR A 90 -10.56 9.35 5.20
N PRO A 91 -11.78 9.58 5.71
CA PRO A 91 -11.97 10.26 6.98
C PRO A 91 -11.86 9.29 8.16
N GLY A 92 -11.12 9.68 9.21
CA GLY A 92 -11.08 8.95 10.48
C GLY A 92 -9.66 8.78 11.00
N ASP A 93 -9.38 7.59 11.55
CA ASP A 93 -8.03 7.17 11.89
C ASP A 93 -7.31 6.63 10.66
N PHE A 94 -6.23 7.30 10.27
CA PHE A 94 -5.41 6.90 9.13
C PHE A 94 -4.64 5.60 9.35
N ALA A 95 -4.45 5.17 10.62
CA ALA A 95 -3.86 3.86 10.92
C ALA A 95 -4.79 2.69 10.52
N LEU A 96 -6.04 2.97 10.17
CA LEU A 96 -7.03 2.02 9.67
C LEU A 96 -7.23 2.07 8.15
N VAL A 97 -6.45 2.88 7.42
CA VAL A 97 -6.54 3.01 5.95
C VAL A 97 -5.36 2.27 5.30
N GLU A 98 -5.64 1.10 4.71
CA GLU A 98 -4.64 0.27 4.06
C GLU A 98 -4.76 0.36 2.53
N TYR A 99 -3.66 0.72 1.87
CA TYR A 99 -3.60 0.83 0.40
C TYR A 99 -2.97 -0.44 -0.17
N ALA A 100 -3.56 -0.99 -1.22
CA ALA A 100 -2.92 -2.04 -2.01
C ALA A 100 -1.51 -1.60 -2.46
N PRO A 101 -0.48 -2.46 -2.35
CA PRO A 101 0.87 -2.11 -2.73
C PRO A 101 0.99 -1.88 -4.24
N PHE A 102 2.03 -1.17 -4.68
CA PHE A 102 2.25 -0.85 -6.10
C PHE A 102 2.18 -2.06 -7.05
N ALA A 103 2.58 -3.26 -6.59
CA ALA A 103 2.52 -4.49 -7.39
C ALA A 103 1.10 -4.99 -7.67
N ASP A 104 0.13 -4.62 -6.84
CA ASP A 104 -1.28 -5.01 -6.93
C ASP A 104 -2.18 -3.83 -7.39
N ALA A 105 -1.62 -2.61 -7.42
CA ALA A 105 -2.28 -1.43 -7.98
C ALA A 105 -2.25 -1.45 -9.52
N THR A 106 -3.29 -0.89 -10.15
CA THR A 106 -3.32 -0.72 -11.61
C THR A 106 -2.77 0.66 -11.98
N VAL A 107 -1.65 0.69 -12.69
CA VAL A 107 -1.02 1.92 -13.18
C VAL A 107 -0.78 1.81 -14.68
N LEU A 108 -1.45 2.66 -15.46
CA LEU A 108 -1.51 2.58 -16.91
C LEU A 108 -1.18 3.92 -17.54
N LEU A 109 -0.35 3.92 -18.60
CA LEU A 109 -0.11 5.11 -19.41
C LEU A 109 -1.28 5.30 -20.38
N ARG A 110 -1.86 6.50 -20.39
CA ARG A 110 -2.92 6.93 -21.33
C ARG A 110 -2.32 7.46 -22.63
N ASP A 111 -3.13 7.52 -23.68
CA ASP A 111 -2.73 8.03 -25.00
C ASP A 111 -2.43 9.54 -25.00
N ASP A 112 -2.93 10.28 -24.01
CA ASP A 112 -2.63 11.70 -23.78
C ASP A 112 -1.32 11.94 -23.00
N GLY A 113 -0.62 10.87 -22.59
CA GLY A 113 0.63 10.92 -21.87
C GLY A 113 0.50 11.04 -20.35
N PHE A 114 -0.72 11.03 -19.80
CA PHE A 114 -0.95 10.99 -18.35
C PHE A 114 -0.94 9.54 -17.83
N TRP A 115 -0.59 9.37 -16.56
CA TRP A 115 -0.75 8.11 -15.84
C TRP A 115 -2.15 8.03 -15.23
N PHE A 116 -2.92 7.02 -15.63
CA PHE A 116 -4.06 6.55 -14.85
C PHE A 116 -3.54 5.67 -13.70
N VAL A 117 -4.09 5.89 -12.51
CA VAL A 117 -3.73 5.18 -11.29
C VAL A 117 -4.99 4.76 -10.55
N TYR A 118 -5.10 3.47 -10.29
CA TYR A 118 -6.16 2.87 -9.49
C TYR A 118 -5.54 2.01 -8.37
N ILE A 119 -5.88 2.33 -7.13
CA ILE A 119 -5.35 1.66 -5.94
C ILE A 119 -6.54 1.20 -5.11
N GLU A 120 -6.70 -0.11 -4.93
CA GLU A 120 -7.68 -0.63 -3.96
C GLU A 120 -7.32 -0.16 -2.54
N VAL A 121 -8.32 0.27 -1.77
CA VAL A 121 -8.11 0.74 -0.40
C VAL A 121 -9.12 0.08 0.52
N ASP A 122 -8.61 -0.46 1.62
CA ASP A 122 -9.39 -1.00 2.72
C ASP A 122 -9.51 0.10 3.80
N ASP A 123 -10.71 0.67 3.96
CA ASP A 123 -11.01 1.75 4.90
C ASP A 123 -11.64 1.18 6.18
N GLY A 124 -10.79 0.81 7.15
CA GLY A 124 -11.20 0.27 8.44
C GLY A 124 -11.97 1.23 9.35
N ASN A 125 -12.19 2.48 8.92
CA ASN A 125 -13.13 3.41 9.57
C ASN A 125 -14.60 3.12 9.20
N ARG A 126 -14.84 2.28 8.19
CA ARG A 126 -16.18 1.88 7.74
C ARG A 126 -16.77 0.73 8.56
N THR A 127 -18.04 0.44 8.32
CA THR A 127 -18.66 -0.80 8.80
C THR A 127 -18.03 -2.00 8.07
N PRO A 128 -17.96 -3.20 8.70
CA PRO A 128 -17.23 -4.35 8.13
C PRO A 128 -17.67 -4.82 6.74
N ASP A 129 -18.88 -4.46 6.32
CA ASP A 129 -19.47 -4.72 5.00
C ASP A 129 -19.08 -3.70 3.92
N LEU A 130 -18.30 -2.67 4.28
CA LEU A 130 -17.88 -1.56 3.42
C LEU A 130 -16.37 -1.25 3.50
N VAL A 131 -15.59 -1.99 4.29
CA VAL A 131 -14.13 -1.76 4.44
C VAL A 131 -13.43 -1.88 3.09
N ASP A 132 -13.71 -2.94 2.34
CA ASP A 132 -13.16 -3.27 1.02
C ASP A 132 -13.93 -2.60 -0.15
N SER A 133 -14.83 -1.65 0.14
CA SER A 133 -15.69 -1.05 -0.90
C SER A 133 -15.03 0.09 -1.68
N GLY A 134 -13.84 0.55 -1.26
CA GLY A 134 -13.17 1.74 -1.80
C GLY A 134 -11.98 1.45 -2.73
N ALA A 135 -11.68 2.44 -3.56
CA ALA A 135 -10.41 2.57 -4.26
C ALA A 135 -10.07 4.06 -4.50
N SER A 136 -8.79 4.39 -4.51
CA SER A 136 -8.30 5.69 -4.98
C SER A 136 -8.14 5.66 -6.51
N ASN A 137 -8.60 6.72 -7.18
CA ASN A 137 -8.49 6.90 -8.63
C ASN A 137 -7.85 8.25 -8.93
N CYS A 138 -6.82 8.28 -9.78
CA CYS A 138 -6.19 9.50 -10.26
C CYS A 138 -5.79 9.44 -11.73
N ILE A 139 -5.72 10.61 -12.37
CA ILE A 139 -5.04 10.84 -13.64
C ILE A 139 -4.04 11.98 -13.43
N VAL A 140 -2.74 11.67 -13.57
CA VAL A 140 -1.63 12.57 -13.24
C VAL A 140 -0.51 12.53 -14.28
N GLY A 141 0.00 13.70 -14.64
CA GLY A 141 1.08 13.90 -15.61
C GLY A 141 2.11 14.92 -15.11
N GLY A 142 2.94 15.45 -16.01
CA GLY A 142 4.00 16.40 -15.65
C GLY A 142 5.22 15.71 -15.02
N THR A 143 5.72 16.30 -13.93
CA THR A 143 6.94 15.86 -13.22
C THR A 143 6.66 15.62 -11.74
N ILE A 144 7.66 15.13 -10.99
CA ILE A 144 7.54 14.95 -9.53
C ILE A 144 7.40 16.29 -8.80
N GLY A 145 8.13 17.32 -9.25
CA GLY A 145 8.10 18.66 -8.67
C GLY A 145 6.87 19.46 -9.07
N GLU A 146 6.33 19.24 -10.27
CA GLU A 146 5.15 19.92 -10.81
C GLU A 146 4.16 18.90 -11.39
N PRO A 147 3.45 18.12 -10.53
CA PRO A 147 2.48 17.14 -10.97
C PRO A 147 1.22 17.83 -11.50
N GLN A 148 0.80 17.43 -12.70
CA GLN A 148 -0.39 17.95 -13.39
C GLN A 148 -1.57 17.02 -13.16
N TRP A 149 -2.61 17.52 -12.49
CA TRP A 149 -3.78 16.74 -12.08
C TRP A 149 -4.97 16.99 -13.00
N GLU A 150 -5.40 15.96 -13.71
CA GLU A 150 -6.65 15.98 -14.49
C GLU A 150 -7.82 15.39 -13.70
N LEU A 151 -7.54 14.38 -12.85
CA LEU A 151 -8.52 13.77 -11.95
C LEU A 151 -7.83 13.24 -10.68
N PHE A 152 -8.49 13.34 -9.53
CA PHE A 152 -8.12 12.63 -8.30
C PHE A 152 -9.33 12.49 -7.37
N GLY A 153 -9.42 11.36 -6.66
CA GLY A 153 -10.43 11.15 -5.64
C GLY A 153 -10.55 9.70 -5.19
N VAL A 154 -11.66 9.39 -4.52
CA VAL A 154 -12.03 8.05 -4.08
C VAL A 154 -13.29 7.61 -4.83
N VAL A 155 -13.28 6.39 -5.32
CA VAL A 155 -14.36 5.74 -6.06
C VAL A 155 -14.78 4.45 -5.35
N THR A 156 -15.94 3.91 -5.72
CA THR A 156 -16.30 2.54 -5.37
C THR A 156 -15.35 1.57 -6.08
N ARG A 157 -14.97 0.46 -5.41
CA ARG A 157 -14.18 -0.61 -6.02
C ARG A 157 -14.97 -1.25 -7.18
N GLY A 158 -14.32 -1.43 -8.34
CA GLY A 158 -15.01 -1.77 -9.59
C GLY A 158 -14.08 -1.74 -10.81
N GLN A 159 -14.17 -2.80 -11.64
CA GLN A 159 -13.39 -2.96 -12.87
C GLN A 159 -13.81 -1.98 -13.97
N ASP A 160 -15.05 -1.49 -13.93
CA ASP A 160 -15.58 -0.47 -14.84
C ASP A 160 -14.77 0.83 -14.84
N VAL A 161 -14.20 1.20 -13.68
CA VAL A 161 -13.30 2.36 -13.57
C VAL A 161 -11.98 2.14 -14.31
N ILE A 162 -11.51 0.90 -14.39
CA ILE A 162 -10.25 0.51 -15.05
C ILE A 162 -10.47 0.29 -16.56
N ASP A 163 -11.60 -0.30 -16.95
CA ASP A 163 -11.91 -0.57 -18.36
C ASP A 163 -11.98 0.74 -19.18
N ASP A 164 -12.46 1.82 -18.58
CA ASP A 164 -12.52 3.17 -19.17
C ASP A 164 -11.28 4.05 -18.88
N TYR A 165 -10.13 3.48 -18.47
CA TYR A 165 -8.94 4.25 -18.01
C TYR A 165 -8.41 5.31 -18.99
N ASN A 166 -8.67 5.14 -20.29
CA ASN A 166 -8.20 5.98 -21.39
C ASN A 166 -9.34 6.83 -22.01
N ALA A 167 -10.53 6.82 -21.41
CA ALA A 167 -11.65 7.64 -21.86
C ALA A 167 -11.31 9.14 -21.74
N PRO A 168 -11.85 10.00 -22.64
CA PRO A 168 -11.80 11.44 -22.45
C PRO A 168 -12.56 11.84 -21.18
N LEU A 169 -11.98 12.74 -20.39
CA LEU A 169 -12.65 13.26 -19.20
C LEU A 169 -13.85 14.13 -19.57
N ALA A 170 -14.90 14.04 -18.75
CA ALA A 170 -16.07 14.88 -18.90
C ALA A 170 -15.70 16.35 -18.67
N THR A 171 -15.90 17.19 -19.69
CA THR A 171 -15.69 18.64 -19.57
C THR A 171 -16.76 19.25 -18.66
N PRO A 172 -16.39 20.12 -17.69
CA PRO A 172 -17.34 20.74 -16.76
C PRO A 172 -18.32 21.74 -17.42
#